data_AF-A0A7W7BMZ7-F1
#
_entry.id   AF-A0A7W7BMZ7-F1
#
_cell.length_a   1.000
_cell.length_b   1.000
_cell.length_c   1.000
_cell.angle_alpha   90.00
_cell.angle_beta   90.00
_cell.angle_gamma   90.00
#
_symmetry.space_group_name_H-M   'P 1'
#
loop_
_entity.id
_entity.type
_entity.pdbx_description
1 polymer ?
#
loop_
_entity_poly.entity_id
_entity_poly.type
_entity_poly.pdbx_seq_one_letter_code
_entity_poly.pdbx_strand_id
1 'polypeptide(L)'
;MSWTVGITQGALTSIRTIIARSDPTLETGGALFGHENALVITSASAPGPNAVHQPGYFLRDLEYTQLAADRAHKVDRSQWIGEWHTHPNGPPEPSPLDLNTYISHLVDLELRFHRFIALIGSPNPRPHLSVWVLAQSPDGIELHRAALALTATDQGSRNQMPPGEATEVQHRS
;
A
#
# COMPACT_ATOMS: atom_id res chain seq x y z
N MET A 1 1.10 -24.90 1.07
CA MET A 1 1.89 -24.03 0.16
C MET A 1 2.34 -22.79 0.92
N SER A 2 3.53 -22.25 0.64
CA SER A 2 3.94 -20.95 1.15
C SER A 2 3.66 -19.87 0.10
N TRP A 3 2.91 -18.84 0.46
CA TRP A 3 2.66 -17.68 -0.40
C TRP A 3 3.87 -16.75 -0.37
N THR A 4 4.23 -16.18 -1.52
CA THR A 4 5.24 -15.13 -1.63
C THR A 4 4.67 -13.97 -2.43
N VAL A 5 4.75 -12.77 -1.87
CA VAL A 5 4.39 -11.51 -2.53
C VAL A 5 5.68 -10.79 -2.91
N GLY A 6 5.81 -10.50 -4.19
CA GLY A 6 6.87 -9.64 -4.71
C GLY A 6 6.57 -8.17 -4.42
N ILE A 7 7.58 -7.38 -4.08
CA ILE A 7 7.48 -5.92 -3.96
C ILE A 7 8.68 -5.25 -4.63
N THR A 8 8.48 -4.14 -5.32
CA THR A 8 9.60 -3.32 -5.83
C THR A 8 10.33 -2.62 -4.67
N GLN A 9 11.61 -2.33 -4.85
CA GLN A 9 12.37 -1.54 -3.88
C GLN A 9 11.75 -0.14 -3.74
N GLY A 10 11.27 0.45 -4.85
CA GLY A 10 10.55 1.73 -4.84
C GLY A 10 9.30 1.74 -3.96
N ALA A 11 8.43 0.74 -4.09
CA ALA A 11 7.22 0.62 -3.25
C ALA A 11 7.57 0.41 -1.78
N LEU A 12 8.49 -0.52 -1.49
CA LEU A 12 8.92 -0.80 -0.11
C LEU A 12 9.55 0.42 0.56
N THR A 13 10.38 1.16 -0.17
CA THR A 13 11.04 2.38 0.32
C THR A 13 10.03 3.48 0.59
N SER A 14 9.03 3.64 -0.30
CA SER A 14 7.96 4.63 -0.12
C SER A 14 7.16 4.35 1.15
N ILE A 15 6.68 3.12 1.34
CA ILE A 15 5.93 2.71 2.54
C ILE A 15 6.75 2.97 3.81
N ARG A 16 8.01 2.49 3.85
CA ARG A 16 8.88 2.70 5.02
C ARG A 16 9.13 4.17 5.32
N THR A 17 9.30 5.00 4.29
CA THR A 17 9.52 6.44 4.45
C THR A 17 8.28 7.12 5.02
N ILE A 18 7.08 6.74 4.57
CA ILE A 18 5.83 7.29 5.09
C ILE A 18 5.64 6.88 6.55
N ILE A 19 5.82 5.59 6.88
CA ILE A 19 5.73 5.09 8.26
C ILE A 19 6.70 5.87 9.18
N ALA A 20 7.95 6.04 8.77
CA ALA A 20 8.97 6.73 9.56
C ALA A 20 8.70 8.23 9.78
N ARG A 21 7.85 8.85 8.95
CA ARG A 21 7.50 10.28 9.02
C ARG A 21 6.12 10.54 9.64
N SER A 22 5.33 9.50 9.87
CA SER A 22 3.98 9.60 10.42
C SER A 22 4.01 9.65 11.95
N ASP A 23 2.93 10.13 12.56
CA ASP A 23 2.75 10.04 14.00
C ASP A 23 2.70 8.56 14.42
N PRO A 24 3.63 8.06 15.25
CA PRO A 24 3.71 6.65 15.59
C PRO A 24 2.60 6.20 16.56
N THR A 25 1.71 7.11 16.99
CA THR A 25 0.54 6.81 17.83
C THR A 25 -0.75 6.70 17.03
N LEU A 26 -0.74 7.12 15.76
CA LEU A 26 -1.90 7.10 14.87
C LEU A 26 -1.70 6.10 13.75
N GLU A 27 -2.79 5.50 13.32
CA GLU A 27 -2.80 4.65 12.14
C GLU A 27 -2.64 5.49 10.87
N THR A 28 -1.81 5.00 9.95
CA THR A 28 -1.61 5.55 8.61
C THR A 28 -1.61 4.43 7.60
N GLY A 29 -1.90 4.73 6.33
CA GLY A 29 -1.89 3.72 5.28
C GLY A 29 -2.02 4.28 3.87
N GLY A 30 -2.40 3.41 2.95
CA GLY A 30 -2.64 3.74 1.55
C GLY A 30 -2.95 2.50 0.72
N ALA A 31 -3.20 2.69 -0.56
CA ALA A 31 -3.46 1.60 -1.50
C ALA A 31 -2.15 0.96 -2.00
N LEU A 32 -2.21 -0.33 -2.32
CA LEU A 32 -1.17 -1.07 -3.03
C LEU A 32 -1.58 -1.25 -4.48
N PHE A 33 -0.65 -0.99 -5.41
CA PHE A 33 -0.85 -1.19 -6.83
C PHE A 33 0.13 -2.21 -7.40
N GLY A 34 -0.33 -2.98 -8.37
CA GLY A 34 0.51 -3.93 -9.08
C GLY A 34 -0.28 -4.97 -9.87
N HIS A 35 0.21 -6.21 -9.87
CA HIS A 35 -0.34 -7.32 -10.64
C HIS A 35 -0.77 -8.45 -9.71
N GLU A 36 -2.08 -8.57 -9.47
CA GLU A 36 -2.68 -9.52 -8.54
C GLU A 36 -2.31 -10.98 -8.88
N ASN A 37 -2.40 -11.36 -10.17
CA ASN A 37 -2.10 -12.72 -10.62
C ASN A 37 -0.63 -13.13 -10.42
N ALA A 38 0.28 -12.15 -10.46
CA ALA A 38 1.69 -12.38 -10.18
C ALA A 38 2.05 -12.19 -8.70
N LEU A 39 1.10 -11.72 -7.87
CA LEU A 39 1.32 -11.30 -6.49
C LEU A 39 2.46 -10.30 -6.37
N VAL A 40 2.50 -9.31 -7.26
CA VAL A 40 3.56 -8.29 -7.29
C VAL A 40 2.98 -6.92 -6.98
N ILE A 41 3.54 -6.25 -5.97
CA ILE A 41 3.35 -4.84 -5.64
C ILE A 41 4.41 -4.01 -6.37
N THR A 42 3.98 -3.12 -7.25
CA THR A 42 4.85 -2.24 -8.04
C THR A 42 4.98 -0.85 -7.44
N SER A 43 3.90 -0.36 -6.80
CA SER A 43 3.85 0.95 -6.17
C SER A 43 2.82 0.97 -5.03
N ALA A 44 2.87 2.01 -4.21
CA ALA A 44 1.93 2.24 -3.11
C ALA A 44 1.57 3.71 -3.04
N SER A 45 0.31 4.03 -2.70
CA SER A 45 -0.09 5.40 -2.43
C SER A 45 0.36 5.83 -1.04
N ALA A 46 0.57 7.13 -0.87
CA ALA A 46 0.53 7.77 0.44
C ALA A 46 -0.93 7.88 0.94
N PRO A 47 -1.16 8.27 2.22
CA PRO A 47 -2.51 8.50 2.76
C PRO A 47 -3.33 9.49 1.93
N GLY A 48 -2.66 10.50 1.41
CA GLY A 48 -3.26 11.70 0.82
C GLY A 48 -3.53 12.78 1.88
N PRO A 49 -3.70 14.04 1.44
CA PRO A 49 -3.79 15.18 2.35
C PRO A 49 -5.07 15.21 3.19
N ASN A 50 -6.16 14.59 2.72
CA ASN A 50 -7.44 14.56 3.44
C ASN A 50 -7.69 13.24 4.17
N ALA A 51 -6.65 12.43 4.38
CA ALA A 51 -6.78 11.17 5.10
C ALA A 51 -7.13 11.39 6.58
N VAL A 52 -7.93 10.48 7.14
CA VAL A 52 -8.26 10.47 8.57
C VAL A 52 -7.35 9.48 9.27
N HIS A 53 -6.70 9.95 10.34
CA HIS A 53 -5.76 9.18 11.14
C HIS A 53 -6.26 9.10 12.59
N GLN A 54 -6.47 7.89 13.11
CA GLN A 54 -6.85 7.63 14.50
C GLN A 54 -6.03 6.45 15.06
N PRO A 55 -5.92 6.25 16.39
CA PRO A 55 -5.05 5.21 16.97
C PRO A 55 -5.32 3.74 16.56
N GLY A 56 -6.49 3.45 15.99
CA GLY A 56 -6.87 2.12 15.48
C GLY A 56 -7.92 2.21 14.38
N TYR A 57 -7.88 3.30 13.62
CA TYR A 57 -8.71 3.50 12.44
C TYR A 57 -8.01 4.45 11.47
N PHE A 58 -8.04 4.10 10.20
CA PHE A 58 -7.54 4.93 9.12
C PHE A 58 -8.52 4.96 7.95
N LEU A 59 -8.67 6.14 7.36
CA LEU A 59 -9.42 6.32 6.12
C LEU A 59 -8.56 7.07 5.11
N ARG A 60 -8.26 6.42 4.00
CA ARG A 60 -7.51 7.01 2.88
C ARG A 60 -8.28 8.15 2.22
N ASP A 61 -7.55 9.12 1.68
CA ASP A 61 -8.10 10.11 0.75
C ASP A 61 -8.42 9.41 -0.59
N LEU A 62 -9.71 9.28 -0.92
CA LEU A 62 -10.16 8.55 -2.11
C LEU A 62 -9.76 9.24 -3.42
N GLU A 63 -9.81 10.57 -3.48
CA GLU A 63 -9.43 11.31 -4.69
C GLU A 63 -7.93 11.19 -4.93
N TYR A 64 -7.13 11.37 -3.88
CA TYR A 64 -5.69 11.17 -3.96
C TYR A 64 -5.32 9.73 -4.37
N THR A 65 -6.03 8.75 -3.81
CA THR A 65 -5.83 7.33 -4.14
C THR A 65 -6.19 7.04 -5.60
N GLN A 66 -7.27 7.61 -6.12
CA GLN A 66 -7.67 7.44 -7.52
C GLN A 66 -6.62 8.00 -8.49
N LEU A 67 -6.08 9.19 -8.21
CA LEU A 67 -5.00 9.76 -9.03
C LEU A 67 -3.73 8.89 -9.03
N ALA A 68 -3.42 8.25 -7.90
CA ALA A 68 -2.33 7.29 -7.80
C ALA A 68 -2.61 6.02 -8.63
N ALA A 69 -3.85 5.51 -8.58
CA ALA A 69 -4.29 4.37 -9.36
C ALA A 69 -4.20 4.64 -10.88
N ASP A 70 -4.69 5.79 -11.33
CA ASP A 70 -4.65 6.21 -12.74
C ASP A 70 -3.20 6.30 -13.25
N ARG A 71 -2.30 6.85 -12.41
CA ARG A 71 -0.87 6.92 -12.73
C ARG A 71 -0.25 5.54 -12.83
N ALA A 72 -0.48 4.66 -11.85
CA ALA A 72 0.06 3.31 -11.85
C ALA A 72 -0.42 2.56 -13.12
N HIS A 73 -1.72 2.65 -13.42
CA HIS A 73 -2.28 2.04 -14.62
C HIS A 73 -1.68 2.57 -15.93
N LYS A 74 -1.38 3.87 -16.00
CA LYS A 74 -0.74 4.48 -17.17
C LYS A 74 0.72 4.04 -17.35
N VAL A 75 1.45 3.83 -16.26
CA VAL A 75 2.88 3.50 -16.28
C VAL A 75 3.13 2.05 -16.66
N ASP A 76 2.45 1.12 -16.01
CA ASP A 76 2.75 -0.32 -16.15
C ASP A 76 1.49 -1.20 -16.14
N ARG A 77 0.30 -0.61 -16.31
CA ARG A 77 -1.00 -1.31 -16.25
C ARG A 77 -1.31 -1.91 -14.88
N SER A 78 -0.62 -1.47 -13.83
CA SER A 78 -0.96 -1.86 -12.46
C SER A 78 -2.41 -1.55 -12.13
N GLN A 79 -2.98 -2.41 -11.30
CA GLN A 79 -4.32 -2.28 -10.74
C GLN A 79 -4.21 -2.06 -9.25
N TRP A 80 -5.29 -1.62 -8.61
CA TRP A 80 -5.41 -1.73 -7.17
C TRP A 80 -5.44 -3.22 -6.81
N ILE A 81 -4.58 -3.65 -5.89
CA ILE A 81 -4.42 -5.08 -5.50
C ILE A 81 -4.57 -5.30 -3.98
N GLY A 82 -4.85 -4.23 -3.24
CA GLY A 82 -5.01 -4.27 -1.80
C GLY A 82 -4.52 -3.00 -1.11
N GLU A 83 -4.20 -3.08 0.16
CA GLU A 83 -3.83 -1.91 0.96
C GLU A 83 -2.66 -2.17 1.91
N TRP A 84 -2.08 -1.08 2.38
CA TRP A 84 -1.11 -1.10 3.44
C TRP A 84 -1.53 -0.13 4.54
N HIS A 85 -1.25 -0.49 5.78
CA HIS A 85 -1.48 0.39 6.92
C HIS A 85 -0.60 0.00 8.10
N THR A 86 -0.70 0.73 9.20
CA THR A 86 0.08 0.48 10.42
C THR A 86 -0.80 0.08 11.59
N HIS A 87 -0.33 -0.79 12.48
CA HIS A 87 -0.90 -0.95 13.82
C HIS A 87 0.07 -0.35 14.85
N PRO A 88 -0.11 0.91 15.26
CA PRO A 88 0.78 1.61 16.20
C PRO A 88 1.12 0.86 17.47
N ASN A 89 0.11 0.20 18.04
CA ASN A 89 0.14 -0.45 19.36
C ASN A 89 -0.14 -1.96 19.28
N GLY A 90 -0.13 -2.54 18.08
CA GLY A 90 -0.60 -3.89 17.83
C GLY A 90 0.33 -4.71 16.96
N PRO A 91 0.11 -6.04 16.89
CA PRO A 91 0.85 -6.89 15.99
C PRO A 91 0.47 -6.56 14.52
N PRO A 92 1.36 -6.79 13.57
CA PRO A 92 1.09 -6.59 12.14
C PRO A 92 0.27 -7.76 11.58
N GLU A 93 -0.93 -7.94 12.13
CA GLU A 93 -1.90 -8.98 11.79
C GLU A 93 -3.25 -8.30 11.55
N PRO A 94 -4.05 -8.75 10.57
CA PRO A 94 -5.35 -8.16 10.29
C PRO A 94 -6.26 -8.18 11.52
N SER A 95 -6.81 -7.03 11.87
CA SER A 95 -7.88 -6.95 12.86
C SER A 95 -9.20 -7.51 12.30
N PRO A 96 -10.21 -7.81 13.15
CA PRO A 96 -11.54 -8.15 12.65
C PRO A 96 -12.17 -7.06 11.76
N LEU A 97 -11.85 -5.78 12.01
CA LEU A 97 -12.31 -4.67 11.18
C LEU A 97 -11.65 -4.67 9.81
N ASP A 98 -10.34 -4.95 9.77
CA ASP A 98 -9.57 -5.08 8.54
C ASP A 98 -10.14 -6.22 7.69
N LEU A 99 -10.35 -7.39 8.31
CA LEU A 99 -10.89 -8.57 7.63
C LEU A 99 -12.27 -8.29 7.02
N ASN A 100 -13.16 -7.60 7.75
CA ASN A 100 -14.46 -7.21 7.21
C ASN A 100 -14.31 -6.29 5.98
N THR A 101 -13.37 -5.35 6.02
CA THR A 101 -13.06 -4.46 4.89
C THR A 101 -12.55 -5.25 3.69
N TYR A 102 -11.56 -6.11 3.89
CA TYR A 102 -10.97 -6.93 2.81
C TYR A 102 -11.99 -7.88 2.20
N ILE A 103 -12.80 -8.53 3.03
CA ILE A 103 -13.87 -9.41 2.57
C ILE A 103 -14.88 -8.62 1.75
N SER A 104 -15.27 -7.42 2.20
CA SER A 104 -16.20 -6.57 1.44
C SER A 104 -15.66 -6.22 0.06
N HIS A 105 -14.36 -5.95 -0.07
CA HIS A 105 -13.72 -5.71 -1.36
C HIS A 105 -13.67 -6.97 -2.23
N LEU A 106 -13.37 -8.11 -1.62
CA LEU A 106 -13.24 -9.38 -2.32
C LEU A 106 -14.58 -9.91 -2.86
N VAL A 107 -15.70 -9.62 -2.19
CA VAL A 107 -17.05 -10.05 -2.63
C VAL A 107 -17.76 -9.02 -3.50
N ASP A 108 -17.21 -7.81 -3.64
CA ASP A 108 -17.71 -6.81 -4.57
C ASP A 108 -17.32 -7.17 -6.01
N LEU A 109 -18.32 -7.55 -6.80
CA LEU A 109 -18.15 -7.98 -8.19
C LEU A 109 -17.69 -6.85 -9.12
N GLU A 110 -17.88 -5.59 -8.74
CA GLU A 110 -17.41 -4.45 -9.54
C GLU A 110 -15.89 -4.28 -9.42
N LEU A 111 -15.34 -4.61 -8.25
CA LEU A 111 -13.90 -4.51 -7.97
C LEU A 111 -13.09 -5.66 -8.58
N ARG A 112 -13.74 -6.81 -8.84
CA ARG A 112 -13.15 -7.98 -9.53
C ARG A 112 -11.85 -8.51 -8.89
N PHE A 113 -11.73 -8.36 -7.57
CA PHE A 113 -10.66 -8.99 -6.81
C PHE A 113 -10.84 -10.51 -6.80
N HIS A 114 -9.78 -11.23 -7.12
CA HIS A 114 -9.65 -12.65 -6.81
C HIS A 114 -8.86 -12.87 -5.51
N ARG A 115 -8.03 -11.89 -5.16
CA ARG A 115 -7.19 -11.83 -3.98
C ARG A 115 -7.10 -10.39 -3.47
N PHE A 116 -6.89 -10.26 -2.18
CA PHE A 116 -6.64 -8.96 -1.56
C PHE A 116 -5.35 -9.03 -0.75
N ILE A 117 -4.38 -8.17 -1.08
CA ILE A 117 -3.08 -8.12 -0.41
C ILE A 117 -3.12 -7.05 0.67
N ALA A 118 -2.85 -7.43 1.92
CA ALA A 118 -2.70 -6.50 3.02
C ALA A 118 -1.25 -6.48 3.51
N LEU A 119 -0.62 -5.30 3.54
CA LEU A 119 0.69 -5.09 4.14
C LEU A 119 0.54 -4.27 5.42
N ILE A 120 0.81 -4.90 6.57
CA ILE A 120 0.60 -4.27 7.87
C ILE A 120 1.95 -3.99 8.52
N GLY A 121 2.18 -2.73 8.84
CA GLY A 121 3.35 -2.28 9.57
C GLY A 121 3.09 -2.18 11.07
N SER A 122 4.00 -2.65 11.90
CA SER A 122 4.01 -2.30 13.32
C SER A 122 5.25 -1.44 13.57
N PRO A 123 5.10 -0.13 13.82
CA PRO A 123 6.25 0.77 13.99
C PRO A 123 6.95 0.59 15.35
N ASN A 124 6.26 0.06 16.36
CA ASN A 124 6.75 -0.05 17.74
C ASN A 124 6.63 -1.48 18.29
N PRO A 125 7.52 -1.90 19.21
CA PRO A 125 8.78 -1.27 19.58
C PRO A 125 9.90 -1.50 18.55
N ARG A 126 9.67 -2.38 17.55
CA ARG A 126 10.60 -2.65 16.46
C ARG A 126 9.84 -2.63 15.13
N PRO A 127 10.20 -1.73 14.20
CA PRO A 127 9.57 -1.67 12.89
C PRO A 127 9.58 -3.02 12.18
N HIS A 128 8.40 -3.56 11.91
CA HIS A 128 8.22 -4.79 11.13
C HIS A 128 7.04 -4.63 10.17
N LEU A 129 7.13 -5.29 9.01
CA LEU A 129 6.05 -5.38 8.03
C LEU A 129 5.70 -6.85 7.85
N SER A 130 4.42 -7.18 8.00
CA SER A 130 3.87 -8.47 7.57
C SER A 130 3.05 -8.27 6.32
N VAL A 131 3.02 -9.30 5.47
CA VAL A 131 2.13 -9.35 4.30
C VAL A 131 1.15 -10.50 4.45
N TRP A 132 -0.08 -10.24 4.09
CA TRP A 132 -1.22 -11.14 4.16
C TRP A 132 -1.90 -11.18 2.80
N VAL A 133 -2.37 -12.37 2.42
CA VAL A 133 -3.14 -12.58 1.19
C VAL A 133 -4.47 -13.20 1.60
N LEU A 134 -5.55 -12.47 1.32
CA LEU A 134 -6.89 -13.05 1.33
C LEU A 134 -7.16 -13.56 -0.08
N ALA A 135 -7.64 -14.79 -0.20
CA ALA A 135 -7.93 -15.40 -1.49
C ALA A 135 -9.29 -16.09 -1.45
N GLN A 136 -10.04 -15.99 -2.56
CA GLN A 136 -11.19 -16.85 -2.76
C GLN A 136 -10.73 -18.26 -3.12
N SER A 137 -11.33 -19.26 -2.47
CA SER A 137 -11.21 -20.67 -2.79
C SER A 137 -12.62 -21.27 -2.97
N PRO A 138 -12.75 -22.50 -3.51
CA PRO A 138 -14.04 -23.17 -3.61
C PRO A 138 -14.76 -23.35 -2.26
N ASP A 139 -14.00 -23.39 -1.17
CA ASP A 139 -14.50 -23.64 0.19
C ASP A 139 -14.78 -22.35 0.99
N GLY A 140 -14.48 -21.17 0.41
CA GLY A 140 -14.73 -19.88 1.03
C GLY A 140 -13.58 -18.89 0.84
N ILE A 141 -13.43 -17.98 1.80
CA ILE A 141 -12.33 -17.00 1.83
C ILE A 141 -11.26 -17.50 2.79
N GLU A 142 -10.03 -17.58 2.32
CA GLU A 142 -8.89 -18.01 3.10
C GLU A 142 -7.94 -16.84 3.37
N LEU A 143 -7.39 -16.78 4.59
CA LEU A 143 -6.37 -15.81 4.98
C LEU A 143 -5.01 -16.52 5.11
N HIS A 144 -4.02 -16.03 4.36
CA HIS A 144 -2.67 -16.58 4.35
C HIS A 144 -1.65 -15.53 4.76
N ARG A 145 -0.77 -15.85 5.70
CA ARG A 145 0.45 -15.07 5.90
C ARG A 145 1.44 -15.42 4.79
N ALA A 146 1.98 -14.41 4.12
CA ALA A 146 2.91 -14.58 3.00
C ALA A 146 4.32 -14.10 3.36
N ALA A 147 5.32 -14.60 2.63
CA ALA A 147 6.65 -14.02 2.60
C ALA A 147 6.64 -12.76 1.71
N LEU A 148 7.40 -11.73 2.10
CA LEU A 148 7.61 -10.54 1.28
C LEU A 148 9.02 -10.60 0.67
N ALA A 149 9.13 -10.53 -0.66
CA ALA A 149 10.40 -10.61 -1.38
C ALA A 149 10.59 -9.43 -2.33
N LEU A 150 11.80 -8.89 -2.42
CA LEU A 150 12.12 -7.89 -3.43
C LEU A 150 12.06 -8.51 -4.83
N THR A 151 11.41 -7.82 -5.77
CA THR A 151 11.41 -8.21 -7.18
C THR A 151 12.77 -7.93 -7.81
N ALA A 152 13.19 -8.79 -8.75
CA ALA A 152 14.49 -8.67 -9.43
C ALA A 152 14.58 -7.49 -10.41
N THR A 153 13.48 -6.78 -10.65
CA THR A 153 13.33 -5.78 -11.74
C THR A 153 13.84 -4.38 -11.41
N ASP A 154 14.42 -4.12 -10.25
CA ASP A 154 14.74 -2.74 -9.78
C ASP A 154 16.19 -2.28 -10.05
N GLN A 155 16.84 -2.75 -11.12
CA GLN A 155 18.21 -2.34 -11.51
C GLN A 155 18.25 -1.32 -12.67
N GLY A 156 17.12 -0.76 -13.12
CA GLY A 156 17.15 0.12 -14.29
C GLY A 156 15.96 1.05 -14.44
N SER A 157 15.97 2.18 -13.74
CA SER A 157 15.48 3.48 -14.25
C SER A 157 15.77 4.59 -13.24
N ARG A 158 17.02 5.06 -13.26
CA ARG A 158 17.43 6.31 -12.64
C ARG A 158 16.94 7.45 -13.55
N ASN A 159 15.78 8.04 -13.25
CA ASN A 159 15.45 9.41 -13.65
C ASN A 159 14.34 9.96 -12.75
N GLN A 160 14.72 10.35 -11.53
CA GLN A 160 13.95 11.33 -10.78
C GLN A 160 14.47 12.71 -11.18
N MET A 161 13.66 13.49 -11.89
CA MET A 161 13.90 14.92 -12.04
C MET A 161 13.76 15.59 -10.66
N PRO A 162 14.60 16.59 -10.34
CA PRO A 162 14.45 17.33 -9.10
C PRO A 162 13.18 18.19 -9.11
N PRO A 163 12.60 18.52 -7.94
CA PRO A 163 11.52 19.49 -7.85
C PRO A 163 12.02 20.85 -8.33
N GLY A 164 11.22 21.49 -9.18
CA GLY A 164 11.54 22.72 -9.89
C GLY A 164 11.90 23.89 -8.96
N GLU A 165 12.93 24.63 -9.36
CA GLU A 165 13.22 25.97 -8.85
C GLU A 165 12.03 26.89 -9.16
N ALA A 166 11.49 27.51 -8.12
CA ALA A 166 10.63 28.66 -8.25
C ALA A 166 11.46 29.81 -8.84
N THR A 167 11.23 30.17 -10.09
CA THR A 167 11.71 31.44 -10.65
C THR A 167 11.04 32.59 -9.92
N GLU A 168 11.83 33.26 -9.08
CA GLU A 168 11.54 34.55 -8.48
C GLU A 168 11.41 35.62 -9.58
N VAL A 169 10.22 36.21 -9.67
CA VAL A 169 9.93 37.33 -10.58
C VAL A 169 10.50 38.61 -9.99
N GLN A 170 11.23 39.35 -10.84
CA GLN A 170 11.90 40.61 -10.56
C GLN A 170 11.01 41.67 -9.90
N HIS A 171 11.56 42.34 -8.88
CA HIS A 171 11.30 43.76 -8.64
C HIS A 171 12.65 44.49 -8.58
N ARG A 172 12.91 45.34 -9.58
CA ARG A 172 13.87 46.44 -9.47
C ARG A 172 13.09 47.74 -9.59
N SER A 173 13.25 48.56 -8.55
CA SER A 173 12.93 49.99 -8.53
C SER A 173 13.86 50.79 -9.44
#